data_AF-A0AAN8X0L1-F1
#
_entry.id   AF-A0AAN8X0L1-F1
#
_cell.length_a   1.000
_cell.length_b   1.000
_cell.length_c   1.000
_cell.angle_alpha   90.00
_cell.angle_beta   90.00
_cell.angle_gamma   90.00
#
_symmetry.space_group_name_H-M   'P 1'
#
loop_
_entity.id
_entity.type
_entity.pdbx_description
1 polymer ?
#
loop_
_entity_poly.entity_id
_entity_poly.type
_entity_poly.pdbx_seq_one_letter_code
_entity_poly.pdbx_strand_id
1 'polypeptide(L)'
;MLEALQQRIILDSVCYLLVLQSLTSAYPDHVPESACSWMSPWHEPYTESQSSSPPYKLQIYHPNVLVNMTVPICVVGGEPFMGMMIQARDLDGNAIGSWHITDPEKAQTLNCSNPVSSHSQNW
;
A
#
# COMPACT_ATOMS: atom_id res chain seq x y z
N MET A 1 -46.45 -6.99 -20.99
CA MET A 1 -46.32 -5.75 -20.19
C MET A 1 -45.42 -5.96 -18.98
N LEU A 2 -45.61 -7.04 -18.22
CA LEU A 2 -44.76 -7.40 -17.06
C LEU A 2 -43.28 -7.61 -17.43
N GLU A 3 -43.00 -8.34 -18.52
CA GLU A 3 -41.63 -8.59 -19.03
C GLU A 3 -40.86 -7.30 -19.35
N ALA A 4 -41.51 -6.34 -20.01
CA ALA A 4 -40.90 -5.06 -20.37
C ALA A 4 -40.64 -4.16 -19.15
N LEU A 5 -41.45 -4.29 -18.10
CA LEU A 5 -41.25 -3.61 -16.82
C LEU A 5 -40.04 -4.23 -16.08
N GLN A 6 -39.96 -5.56 -16.07
CA GLN A 6 -38.88 -6.31 -15.44
C GLN A 6 -37.52 -6.02 -16.10
N GLN A 7 -37.49 -5.91 -17.43
CA GLN A 7 -36.28 -5.56 -18.18
C GLN A 7 -35.76 -4.15 -17.87
N ARG A 8 -36.66 -3.17 -17.71
CA ARG A 8 -36.30 -1.80 -17.34
C ARG A 8 -35.71 -1.72 -15.93
N ILE A 9 -36.33 -2.42 -14.98
CA ILE A 9 -35.85 -2.49 -13.59
C ILE A 9 -34.44 -3.09 -13.52
N ILE A 10 -34.17 -4.14 -14.31
CA ILE A 10 -32.84 -4.77 -14.38
C ILE A 10 -31.82 -3.79 -14.96
N LEU A 11 -32.15 -3.10 -16.07
CA LEU A 11 -31.27 -2.10 -16.69
C LEU A 11 -30.94 -0.94 -15.74
N ASP A 12 -31.94 -0.39 -15.07
CA ASP A 12 -31.78 0.72 -14.13
C ASP A 12 -30.92 0.29 -12.92
N SER A 13 -31.13 -0.92 -12.41
CA SER A 13 -30.34 -1.49 -11.30
C SER A 13 -28.88 -1.71 -11.70
N VAL A 14 -28.62 -2.23 -12.91
CA VAL A 14 -27.24 -2.44 -13.41
C VAL A 14 -26.53 -1.11 -13.61
N CYS A 15 -27.19 -0.11 -14.20
CA CYS A 15 -26.64 1.24 -14.33
C CYS A 15 -26.32 1.86 -12.96
N TYR A 16 -27.22 1.70 -11.99
CA TYR A 16 -27.02 2.21 -10.64
C TYR A 16 -25.81 1.56 -9.95
N LEU A 17 -25.64 0.24 -10.10
CA LEU A 17 -24.48 -0.48 -9.56
C LEU A 17 -23.16 -0.08 -10.23
N LEU A 18 -23.16 0.18 -11.54
CA LEU A 18 -21.96 0.64 -12.27
C LEU A 18 -21.53 2.05 -11.84
N VAL A 19 -22.48 2.95 -11.56
CA VAL A 19 -22.20 4.30 -11.04
C VAL A 19 -21.66 4.27 -9.61
N LEU A 20 -22.09 3.31 -8.78
CA LEU A 20 -21.55 3.16 -7.43
C LEU A 20 -20.08 2.72 -7.42
N GLN A 21 -19.65 1.92 -8.41
CA GLN A 21 -18.26 1.48 -8.53
C GLN A 21 -17.30 2.60 -8.95
N SER A 22 -17.77 3.62 -9.67
CA SER A 22 -16.93 4.78 -10.05
C SER A 22 -16.78 5.82 -8.94
N LEU A 23 -17.58 5.71 -7.87
CA LEU A 23 -17.44 6.54 -6.67
C LEU A 23 -16.38 6.01 -5.70
N THR A 24 -15.84 4.80 -5.92
CA THR A 24 -14.70 4.31 -5.18
C THR A 24 -13.42 4.81 -5.85
N SER A 25 -12.92 5.96 -5.41
CA SER A 25 -11.54 6.35 -5.69
C SER A 25 -10.63 5.40 -4.90
N ALA A 26 -10.19 4.31 -5.54
CA ALA A 26 -8.98 3.64 -5.07
C ALA A 26 -7.85 4.66 -5.30
N TYR A 27 -7.50 5.43 -4.26
CA TYR A 27 -6.57 6.55 -4.35
C TYR A 27 -5.26 6.09 -5.02
N PRO A 28 -5.03 6.40 -6.31
CA PRO A 28 -3.81 5.96 -6.98
C PRO A 28 -2.61 6.76 -6.46
N ASP A 29 -2.87 8.01 -6.05
CA ASP A 29 -1.85 9.04 -5.89
C ASP A 29 -1.66 9.54 -4.45
N HIS A 30 -2.50 9.10 -3.51
CA HIS A 30 -2.41 9.53 -2.11
C HIS A 30 -2.56 8.35 -1.16
N VAL A 31 -1.41 7.80 -0.80
CA VAL A 31 -1.32 6.82 0.29
C VAL A 31 -1.80 7.50 1.57
N PRO A 32 -2.83 6.97 2.25
CA PRO A 32 -3.45 7.69 3.35
C PRO A 32 -2.49 7.76 4.55
N GLU A 33 -2.24 8.96 5.08
CA GLU A 33 -1.43 9.15 6.29
C GLU A 33 -2.00 8.39 7.50
N SER A 34 -3.28 8.03 7.49
CA SER A 34 -3.87 7.14 8.52
C SER A 34 -3.22 5.76 8.57
N ALA A 35 -2.59 5.30 7.48
CA ALA A 35 -1.83 4.05 7.46
C ALA A 35 -0.54 4.11 8.29
N CYS A 36 -0.04 5.30 8.62
CA CYS A 36 1.20 5.49 9.38
C CYS A 36 1.14 4.92 10.80
N SER A 37 -0.02 4.99 11.46
CA SER A 37 -0.18 4.49 12.82
C SER A 37 -0.11 2.97 12.89
N TRP A 38 -0.64 2.29 11.87
CA TRP A 38 -0.84 0.84 11.90
C TRP A 38 0.14 0.09 11.00
N MET A 39 0.80 0.78 10.05
CA MET A 39 1.62 0.20 9.00
C MET A 39 0.92 -0.99 8.30
N SER A 40 -0.40 -0.93 8.21
CA SER A 40 -1.25 -1.93 7.58
C SER A 40 -2.13 -1.25 6.53
N PRO A 41 -2.47 -1.95 5.44
CA PRO A 41 -3.33 -1.40 4.39
C PRO A 41 -4.81 -1.29 4.81
N TRP A 42 -5.18 -1.66 6.04
CA TRP A 42 -6.55 -1.58 6.58
C TRP A 42 -7.63 -2.14 5.63
N HIS A 43 -7.39 -3.33 5.10
CA HIS A 43 -8.42 -4.05 4.37
C HIS A 43 -9.39 -4.70 5.36
N GLU A 44 -10.65 -4.25 5.38
CA GLU A 44 -11.74 -4.96 6.05
C GLU A 44 -12.23 -6.13 5.18
N PRO A 45 -12.66 -7.27 5.78
CA PRO A 45 -12.56 -7.59 7.20
C PRO A 45 -11.11 -7.81 7.63
N TYR A 46 -10.78 -7.41 8.87
CA TYR A 46 -9.43 -7.47 9.44
C TYR A 46 -8.84 -8.88 9.23
N THR A 47 -7.94 -9.02 8.26
CA THR A 47 -7.23 -10.26 8.06
C THR A 47 -6.18 -10.37 9.14
N GLU A 48 -6.16 -11.51 9.84
CA GLU A 48 -5.10 -11.81 10.79
C GLU A 48 -3.73 -11.62 10.14
N SER A 49 -2.78 -11.08 10.90
CA SER A 49 -1.41 -10.92 10.42
C SER A 49 -0.87 -12.26 9.97
N GLN A 50 -0.08 -12.25 8.89
CA GLN A 50 0.48 -13.49 8.37
C GLN A 50 1.33 -14.19 9.44
N SER A 51 0.98 -15.44 9.76
CA SER A 51 1.68 -16.26 10.77
C SER A 51 2.73 -17.19 10.19
N SER A 52 2.69 -17.43 8.88
CA SER A 52 3.71 -18.17 8.13
C SER A 52 4.83 -17.23 7.65
N SER A 53 5.95 -17.80 7.20
CA SER A 53 7.03 -17.00 6.60
C SER A 53 6.52 -16.19 5.40
N PRO A 54 6.86 -14.88 5.29
CA PRO A 54 6.48 -14.06 4.15
C PRO A 54 7.01 -14.66 2.84
N PRO A 55 6.22 -14.63 1.76
CA PRO A 55 6.67 -15.09 0.46
C PRO A 55 7.77 -14.17 -0.11
N TYR A 56 7.93 -12.96 0.41
CA TYR A 56 8.94 -11.98 0.05
C TYR A 56 10.03 -11.84 1.12
N LYS A 57 11.19 -11.29 0.74
CA LYS A 57 12.30 -10.95 1.65
C LYS A 57 12.80 -9.54 1.37
N LEU A 58 13.23 -8.84 2.42
CA LEU A 58 14.00 -7.60 2.30
C LEU A 58 15.48 -7.95 2.22
N GLN A 59 16.11 -7.66 1.07
CA GLN A 59 17.54 -7.78 0.90
C GLN A 59 18.21 -6.42 1.15
N ILE A 60 18.98 -6.36 2.23
CA ILE A 60 19.73 -5.18 2.67
C ILE A 60 21.20 -5.42 2.35
N TYR A 61 21.77 -4.65 1.43
CA TYR A 61 23.13 -4.93 0.93
C TYR A 61 24.27 -4.50 1.87
N HIS A 62 23.94 -3.82 2.99
CA HIS A 62 24.90 -3.44 4.03
C HIS A 62 24.25 -3.55 5.43
N PRO A 63 24.54 -4.58 6.24
CA PRO A 63 23.88 -4.77 7.53
C PRO A 63 24.32 -3.75 8.59
N ASN A 64 25.53 -3.19 8.44
CA ASN A 64 26.03 -2.12 9.32
C ASN A 64 25.81 -0.78 8.64
N VAL A 65 24.77 -0.05 9.07
CA VAL A 65 24.45 1.27 8.53
C VAL A 65 25.13 2.33 9.39
N LEU A 66 26.03 3.09 8.78
CA LEU A 66 26.61 4.29 9.40
C LEU A 66 25.72 5.50 9.13
N VAL A 67 25.87 6.54 9.96
CA VAL A 67 25.19 7.82 9.76
C VAL A 67 25.54 8.36 8.36
N ASN A 68 24.54 8.85 7.63
CA ASN A 68 24.63 9.37 6.26
C ASN A 68 25.02 8.35 5.18
N MET A 69 24.96 7.05 5.47
CA MET A 69 25.13 6.02 4.46
C MET A 69 23.81 5.77 3.72
N THR A 70 23.86 5.76 2.38
CA THR A 70 22.76 5.25 1.55
C THR A 70 22.88 3.74 1.44
N VAL A 71 21.83 3.01 1.81
CA VAL A 71 21.78 1.55 1.73
C VAL A 71 20.69 1.14 0.76
N PRO A 72 21.02 0.43 -0.33
CA PRO A 72 19.99 -0.07 -1.23
C PRO A 72 19.24 -1.21 -0.56
N ILE A 73 17.92 -1.16 -0.70
CA ILE A 73 16.99 -2.16 -0.17
C ILE A 73 16.17 -2.67 -1.36
N CYS A 74 16.16 -3.98 -1.54
CA CYS A 74 15.34 -4.63 -2.55
C CYS A 74 14.34 -5.56 -1.87
N VAL A 75 13.10 -5.54 -2.33
CA VAL A 75 12.14 -6.59 -2.02
C VAL A 75 12.32 -7.68 -3.06
N VAL A 76 12.73 -8.87 -2.61
CA VAL A 76 13.10 -9.99 -3.49
C VAL A 76 12.31 -11.24 -3.13
N GLY A 77 12.01 -12.03 -4.16
CA GLY A 77 11.22 -13.24 -4.04
C GLY A 77 9.73 -12.97 -3.82
N GLY A 78 8.93 -14.02 -4.01
CA GLY A 78 7.51 -14.04 -3.71
C GLY A 78 6.60 -14.03 -4.92
N GLU A 79 5.35 -14.36 -4.64
CA GLU A 79 4.22 -14.16 -5.54
C GLU A 79 3.99 -12.65 -5.78
N PRO A 80 3.36 -12.27 -6.90
CA PRO A 80 2.94 -10.90 -7.13
C PRO A 80 2.11 -10.36 -5.95
N PHE A 81 2.39 -9.13 -5.52
CA PHE A 81 1.64 -8.40 -4.50
C PHE A 81 1.20 -7.05 -5.06
N MET A 82 0.05 -6.54 -4.59
CA MET A 82 -0.55 -5.30 -5.11
C MET A 82 0.12 -4.04 -4.55
N GLY A 83 0.73 -4.14 -3.36
CA GLY A 83 1.46 -3.03 -2.78
C GLY A 83 2.19 -3.40 -1.50
N MET A 84 3.02 -2.49 -1.03
CA MET A 84 3.76 -2.62 0.23
C MET A 84 3.94 -1.28 0.93
N MET A 85 4.20 -1.32 2.23
CA MET A 85 4.72 -0.19 3.00
C MET A 85 5.99 -0.60 3.73
N ILE A 86 7.01 0.25 3.71
CA ILE A 86 8.30 0.02 4.37
C ILE A 86 8.64 1.25 5.22
N GLN A 87 9.14 0.99 6.43
CA GLN A 87 9.63 2.03 7.33
C GLN A 87 10.85 1.50 8.10
N ALA A 88 11.88 2.34 8.26
CA ALA A 88 13.00 2.06 9.13
C ALA A 88 12.69 2.61 10.54
N ARG A 89 12.92 1.81 11.58
CA ARG A 89 12.68 2.20 12.97
C ARG A 89 13.91 1.98 13.84
N ASP A 90 14.08 2.83 14.84
CA ASP A 90 15.06 2.61 15.91
C ASP A 90 14.54 1.56 16.92
N LEU A 91 15.35 1.30 17.97
CA LEU A 91 15.01 0.33 19.01
C LEU A 91 13.81 0.75 19.87
N ASP A 92 13.51 2.05 19.92
CA ASP A 92 12.35 2.62 20.63
C ASP A 92 11.09 2.64 19.74
N GLY A 93 11.21 2.23 18.48
CA GLY A 93 10.13 2.15 17.51
C GLY A 93 9.85 3.45 16.75
N ASN A 94 10.70 4.48 16.88
CA ASN A 94 10.56 5.74 16.15
C ASN A 94 11.02 5.57 14.71
N ALA A 95 10.31 6.22 13.77
CA ALA A 95 10.71 6.23 12.37
C ALA A 95 11.99 7.06 12.17
N ILE A 96 12.99 6.51 11.48
CA ILE A 96 14.31 7.12 11.29
C ILE A 96 14.76 7.09 9.83
N GLY A 97 15.71 7.97 9.49
CA GLY A 97 16.31 8.04 8.16
C GLY A 97 15.43 8.71 7.12
N SER A 98 15.83 8.57 5.86
CA SER A 98 15.10 9.08 4.70
C SER A 98 15.16 8.10 3.54
N TRP A 99 14.05 7.95 2.83
CA TRP A 99 13.95 7.12 1.63
C TRP A 99 14.25 7.95 0.38
N HIS A 100 15.04 7.36 -0.53
CA HIS A 100 15.23 7.86 -1.88
C HIS A 100 14.60 6.87 -2.86
N ILE A 101 13.61 7.33 -3.61
CA ILE A 101 12.85 6.50 -4.55
C ILE A 101 13.64 6.33 -5.85
N THR A 102 13.93 5.09 -6.22
CA THR A 102 14.64 4.77 -7.48
C THR A 102 13.70 4.58 -8.67
N ASP A 103 12.43 4.26 -8.42
CA ASP A 103 11.38 4.07 -9.44
C ASP A 103 10.10 4.81 -9.01
N PRO A 104 9.96 6.11 -9.36
CA PRO A 104 8.84 6.94 -8.91
C PRO A 104 7.49 6.58 -9.58
N GLU A 105 7.51 5.75 -10.63
CA GLU A 105 6.25 5.28 -11.26
C GLU A 105 5.60 4.16 -10.44
N LYS A 106 6.37 3.47 -9.59
CA LYS A 106 5.90 2.33 -8.77
C LYS A 106 5.90 2.60 -7.28
N ALA A 107 6.47 3.73 -6.87
CA ALA A 107 6.71 4.00 -5.47
C ALA A 107 6.68 5.48 -5.12
N GLN A 108 6.24 5.77 -3.90
CA GLN A 108 6.18 7.11 -3.34
C GLN A 108 6.50 7.09 -1.85
N THR A 109 6.96 8.22 -1.32
CA THR A 109 7.12 8.37 0.13
C THR A 109 5.78 8.69 0.79
N LEU A 110 5.63 8.24 2.04
CA LEU A 110 4.47 8.53 2.88
C LEU A 110 4.91 9.43 4.04
N ASN A 111 4.16 10.51 4.26
CA ASN A 111 4.43 11.45 5.33
C ASN A 111 3.82 10.96 6.66
N CYS A 112 4.61 10.22 7.44
CA CYS A 112 4.16 9.68 8.74
C CYS A 112 4.55 10.50 9.96
N SER A 113 5.24 11.61 9.75
CA SER A 113 5.75 12.62 10.72
C SER A 113 6.79 13.49 10.02
N ASN A 114 7.48 12.91 9.03
CA ASN A 114 8.35 13.58 8.07
C ASN A 114 8.09 12.99 6.68
N PRO A 115 8.13 13.79 5.59
CA PRO A 115 7.71 13.39 4.25
C PRO A 115 8.59 12.33 3.57
N VAL A 116 9.66 11.88 4.22
CA VAL A 116 10.64 10.91 3.71
C VAL A 116 10.89 9.74 4.65
N SER A 117 10.17 9.63 5.78
CA SER A 117 10.44 8.58 6.79
C SER A 117 9.81 7.23 6.46
N SER A 118 8.81 7.21 5.58
CA SER A 118 8.10 6.01 5.17
C SER A 118 7.99 5.91 3.64
N HIS A 119 7.89 4.68 3.16
CA HIS A 119 7.84 4.33 1.75
C HIS A 119 6.62 3.48 1.45
N SER A 120 5.98 3.71 0.32
CA SER A 120 4.87 2.91 -0.19
C SER A 120 5.08 2.60 -1.66
N GLN A 121 4.76 1.37 -2.08
CA GLN A 121 4.77 0.98 -3.51
C GLN A 121 3.41 0.46 -3.90
N ASN A 122 2.94 0.89 -5.07
CA ASN A 122 1.74 0.40 -5.75
C ASN A 122 2.17 -0.09 -7.13
N TRP A 123 1.76 -1.30 -7.50
CA TRP A 123 2.06 -1.92 -8.80
C TRP A 123 0.87 -1.86 -9.75
#